data_AF-A0A1Q8V7H7-F1
#
_entry.id   AF-A0A1Q8V7H7-F1
#
_cell.length_a   1.000
_cell.length_b   1.000
_cell.length_c   1.000
_cell.angle_alpha   90.00
_cell.angle_beta   90.00
_cell.angle_gamma   90.00
#
_symmetry.space_group_name_H-M   'P 1'
#
loop_
_entity.id
_entity.type
_entity.pdbx_description
1 polymer ?
#
loop_
_entity_poly.entity_id
_entity_poly.type
_entity_poly.pdbx_seq_one_letter_code
_entity_poly.pdbx_strand_id
1 'polypeptide(L)'
;PRSVHLRDKKRPVLVTIMTTIMTALGVMTSASLTLAWWDIYQETGFSVLFLLALAGAALSAAIFLSTGPLLHHLRSTAVGLGDDDDPSHWGRLRRKTGEKTDEGLPRYESIRVTRRTRACLAALVIAPALTLGSAIAGTWALVNPVHHVIAKAPADASLAPPASLAPTASWSKEISSTKLTTAAGAGGPILLTDDGIMALNPTDGSVLWNYERKHANFDHNFLAFTNATAPLVTSPNGKYVALRVLSPKFVQSTGDTLVFDALTGRIVFKNLSTGGPLQLTDSAVLDGNSAFSLTDGKKLWTLSDGDRVDYSGTAGHSSFILGQYSEDRRHENSPQSYKSTIILRVTPQEDLSAAVEVDDVLANPPDHPDDPTNLVNFIRGWAARYTGEFDSSGNPMAEAISLDALAKVDGADTRTFPLGATSGINTAASLSSGSIVTYSPIRLDNGPRDFPSEPRTEKVFDPSTFTVTSIAQYPGFTGSPVELVDIPADDGSLSAAITVRPGDGSTGTTIPITPGSTDLPPTLLASSTPGGTAERAQAMRTPGAVIAIFNATDDVESDCTHGKYDQSKRCPNTYRIYGITGEHK
;
A
#
# COMPACT_ATOMS: atom_id res chain seq x y z
N PRO A 1 -6.20 -42.81 76.05
CA PRO A 1 -6.74 -41.86 75.05
C PRO A 1 -5.60 -41.19 74.26
N ARG A 2 -5.27 -41.71 73.07
CA ARG A 2 -4.29 -41.11 72.16
C ARG A 2 -4.94 -39.92 71.43
N SER A 3 -4.47 -38.70 71.67
CA SER A 3 -4.75 -37.55 70.83
C SER A 3 -3.66 -37.44 69.75
N VAL A 4 -4.04 -37.69 68.51
CA VAL A 4 -3.20 -37.48 67.32
C VAL A 4 -3.17 -35.97 67.03
N HIS A 5 -2.04 -35.31 67.29
CA HIS A 5 -1.78 -33.95 66.80
C HIS A 5 -1.54 -34.00 65.29
N LEU A 6 -2.59 -33.78 64.51
CA LEU A 6 -2.63 -33.84 63.04
C LEU A 6 -2.51 -32.44 62.40
N ARG A 7 -1.73 -31.51 63.00
CA ARG A 7 -1.79 -30.07 62.63
C ARG A 7 -0.56 -29.44 61.96
N ASP A 8 0.52 -30.17 61.66
CA ASP A 8 1.78 -29.53 61.19
C ASP A 8 2.26 -29.82 59.75
N LYS A 9 1.43 -30.41 58.87
CA LYS A 9 1.84 -30.67 57.47
C LYS A 9 1.06 -29.94 56.37
N LYS A 10 0.08 -29.10 56.68
CA LYS A 10 -0.80 -28.49 55.65
C LYS A 10 -0.22 -27.26 54.94
N ARG A 11 0.63 -26.47 55.61
CA ARG A 11 1.26 -25.27 55.02
C ARG A 11 2.25 -25.54 53.87
N PRO A 12 3.16 -26.53 53.93
CA PRO A 12 4.10 -26.79 52.82
C PRO A 12 3.40 -27.35 51.57
N VAL A 13 2.34 -28.14 51.74
CA VAL A 13 1.52 -28.65 50.63
C VAL A 13 0.83 -27.51 49.89
N LEU A 14 0.28 -26.53 50.61
CA LEU A 14 -0.40 -25.38 50.00
C LEU A 14 0.54 -24.50 49.18
N VAL A 15 1.75 -24.21 49.69
CA VAL A 15 2.77 -23.40 48.98
C VAL A 15 3.29 -24.12 47.74
N THR A 16 3.50 -25.44 47.83
CA THR A 16 3.93 -26.26 46.68
C THR A 16 2.83 -26.32 45.62
N ILE A 17 1.57 -26.50 46.03
CA ILE A 17 0.43 -26.48 45.11
C ILE A 17 0.30 -25.11 44.43
N MET A 18 0.35 -24.01 45.19
CA MET A 18 0.23 -22.66 44.61
C MET A 18 1.36 -22.33 43.64
N THR A 19 2.62 -22.64 43.99
CA THR A 19 3.76 -22.40 43.09
C THR A 19 3.63 -23.20 41.80
N THR A 20 3.22 -24.47 41.90
CA THR A 20 3.02 -25.34 40.74
C THR A 20 1.89 -24.83 39.83
N ILE A 21 0.78 -24.36 40.44
CA ILE A 21 -0.35 -23.76 39.72
C ILE A 21 0.10 -22.47 39.00
N MET A 22 0.82 -21.57 39.68
CA MET A 22 1.28 -20.31 39.09
C MET A 22 2.29 -20.53 37.95
N THR A 23 3.21 -21.49 38.09
CA THR A 23 4.08 -21.89 36.97
C THR A 23 3.28 -22.46 35.81
N ALA A 24 2.30 -23.33 36.07
CA ALA A 24 1.50 -23.95 35.02
C ALA A 24 0.66 -22.91 34.26
N LEU A 25 0.03 -21.98 34.97
CA LEU A 25 -0.72 -20.87 34.38
C LEU A 25 0.18 -19.97 33.53
N GLY A 26 1.35 -19.59 34.03
CA GLY A 26 2.28 -18.73 33.30
C GLY A 26 2.88 -19.38 32.05
N VAL A 27 3.16 -20.69 32.10
CA VAL A 27 3.59 -21.46 30.94
C VAL A 27 2.44 -21.59 29.94
N MET A 28 1.22 -21.87 30.39
CA MET A 28 0.05 -21.95 29.50
C MET A 28 -0.24 -20.62 28.81
N THR A 29 -0.25 -19.50 29.52
CA THR A 29 -0.52 -18.18 28.92
C THR A 29 0.56 -17.79 27.92
N SER A 30 1.83 -18.02 28.24
CA SER A 30 2.93 -17.76 27.31
C SER A 30 2.89 -18.67 26.08
N ALA A 31 2.57 -19.95 26.25
CA ALA A 31 2.38 -20.88 25.14
C ALA A 31 1.21 -20.46 24.25
N SER A 32 0.07 -20.07 24.82
CA SER A 32 -1.08 -19.56 24.07
C SER A 32 -0.74 -18.29 23.29
N LEU A 33 0.00 -17.34 23.89
CA LEU A 33 0.42 -16.12 23.21
C LEU A 33 1.45 -16.38 22.10
N THR A 34 2.35 -17.34 22.30
CA THR A 34 3.33 -17.74 21.28
C THR A 34 2.65 -18.47 20.13
N LEU A 35 1.67 -19.32 20.42
CA LEU A 35 0.86 -19.99 19.40
C LEU A 35 0.01 -18.98 18.64
N ALA A 36 -0.64 -18.03 19.32
CA ALA A 36 -1.40 -16.97 18.65
C ALA A 36 -0.49 -16.08 17.78
N TRP A 37 0.69 -15.71 18.28
CA TRP A 37 1.70 -15.03 17.47
C TRP A 37 2.11 -15.85 16.25
N TRP A 38 2.35 -17.15 16.43
CA TRP A 38 2.77 -18.05 15.36
C TRP A 38 1.70 -18.24 14.31
N ASP A 39 0.46 -18.46 14.73
CA ASP A 39 -0.72 -18.58 13.88
C ASP A 39 -0.90 -17.32 13.04
N ILE A 40 -0.84 -16.14 13.67
CA ILE A 40 -0.89 -14.84 12.96
C ILE A 40 0.30 -14.68 12.00
N TYR A 41 1.51 -15.02 12.42
CA TYR A 41 2.69 -14.91 11.55
C TYR A 41 2.57 -15.85 10.35
N GLN A 42 2.10 -17.07 10.54
CA GLN A 42 1.85 -18.06 9.48
C GLN A 42 0.79 -17.60 8.51
N GLU A 43 -0.34 -17.11 9.03
CA GLU A 43 -1.44 -16.65 8.21
C GLU A 43 -1.09 -15.37 7.46
N THR A 44 -0.34 -14.44 8.06
CA THR A 44 -0.36 -13.04 7.59
C THR A 44 1.02 -12.48 7.25
N GLY A 45 2.09 -13.17 7.65
CA GLY A 45 3.46 -12.69 7.52
C GLY A 45 3.84 -11.45 8.31
N PHE A 46 2.92 -10.91 9.11
CA PHE A 46 3.21 -9.85 10.04
C PHE A 46 3.77 -10.41 11.34
N SER A 47 4.95 -9.94 11.71
CA SER A 47 5.52 -10.23 13.03
C SER A 47 4.91 -9.31 14.07
N VAL A 48 3.93 -9.80 14.83
CA VAL A 48 3.35 -9.06 15.95
C VAL A 48 4.26 -9.19 17.17
N LEU A 49 5.40 -8.50 17.14
CA LEU A 49 6.43 -8.55 18.19
C LEU A 49 5.88 -8.28 19.60
N PHE A 50 4.78 -7.52 19.71
CA PHE A 50 4.07 -7.31 20.96
C PHE A 50 3.55 -8.60 21.61
N LEU A 51 3.02 -9.55 20.83
CA LEU A 51 2.55 -10.84 21.37
C LEU A 51 3.72 -11.68 21.89
N LEU A 52 4.85 -11.66 21.19
CA LEU A 52 6.11 -12.26 21.65
C LEU A 52 6.61 -11.60 22.94
N ALA A 53 6.58 -10.27 23.01
CA ALA A 53 6.96 -9.52 24.20
C ALA A 53 6.03 -9.85 25.39
N LEU A 54 4.72 -9.94 25.16
CA LEU A 54 3.74 -10.31 26.17
C LEU A 54 3.92 -11.76 26.63
N ALA A 55 4.21 -12.68 25.70
CA ALA A 55 4.54 -14.08 26.01
C ALA A 55 5.81 -14.16 26.88
N GLY A 56 6.83 -13.35 26.57
CA GLY A 56 8.05 -13.23 27.35
C GLY A 56 7.83 -12.63 28.75
N ALA A 57 6.97 -11.61 28.85
CA ALA A 57 6.58 -11.00 30.12
C ALA A 57 5.81 -11.98 31.01
N ALA A 58 4.85 -12.71 30.45
CA ALA A 58 4.08 -13.73 31.16
C ALA A 58 4.99 -14.85 31.70
N LEU A 59 5.93 -15.34 30.88
CA LEU A 59 6.94 -16.32 31.29
C LEU A 59 7.84 -15.78 32.41
N SER A 60 8.33 -14.54 32.26
CA SER A 60 9.21 -13.91 33.24
C SER A 60 8.51 -13.73 34.59
N ALA A 61 7.25 -13.27 34.58
CA ALA A 61 6.43 -13.15 35.78
C ALA A 61 6.19 -14.52 36.45
N ALA A 62 5.93 -15.56 35.67
CA ALA A 62 5.73 -16.93 36.18
C ALA A 62 7.00 -17.48 36.86
N ILE A 63 8.16 -17.28 36.24
CA ILE A 63 9.47 -17.67 36.80
C ILE A 63 9.73 -16.89 38.09
N PHE A 64 9.51 -15.57 38.09
CA PHE A 64 9.73 -14.74 39.28
C PHE A 64 8.83 -15.14 40.46
N LEU A 65 7.52 -15.28 40.20
CA LEU A 65 6.51 -15.62 41.21
C LEU A 65 6.65 -17.06 41.74
N SER A 66 7.28 -17.96 41.00
CA SER A 66 7.54 -19.34 41.43
C SER A 66 8.87 -19.52 42.14
N THR A 67 9.91 -18.78 41.73
CA THR A 67 11.27 -18.91 42.28
C THR A 67 11.34 -18.46 43.74
N GLY A 68 10.67 -17.35 44.09
CA GLY A 68 10.68 -16.79 45.45
C GLY A 68 10.11 -17.72 46.53
N PRO A 69 8.85 -18.21 46.39
CA PRO A 69 8.26 -19.12 47.37
C PRO A 69 8.92 -20.50 47.40
N LEU A 70 9.50 -20.96 46.29
CA LEU A 70 10.24 -22.23 46.22
C LEU A 70 11.59 -22.11 46.94
N LEU A 71 12.28 -20.98 46.81
CA LEU A 71 13.45 -20.62 47.65
C LEU A 71 13.08 -20.50 49.13
N HIS A 72 11.93 -19.90 49.45
CA HIS A 72 11.42 -19.83 50.81
C HIS A 72 11.09 -21.23 51.36
N HIS A 73 10.48 -22.11 50.57
CA HIS A 73 10.19 -23.49 50.97
C HIS A 73 11.50 -24.24 51.28
N LEU A 74 12.47 -24.20 50.36
CA LEU A 74 13.78 -24.83 50.56
C LEU A 74 14.48 -24.32 51.84
N ARG A 75 14.38 -23.01 52.13
CA ARG A 75 14.85 -22.40 53.38
C ARG A 75 14.13 -22.96 54.61
N SER A 76 12.79 -23.00 54.59
CA SER A 76 11.96 -23.46 55.71
C SER A 76 12.09 -24.96 56.00
N THR A 77 12.45 -25.79 55.01
CA THR A 77 12.70 -27.22 55.21
C THR A 77 14.10 -27.54 55.71
N ALA A 78 15.04 -26.59 55.61
CA ALA A 78 16.44 -26.79 55.99
C ALA A 78 16.80 -26.21 57.38
N VAL A 79 15.92 -25.40 57.97
CA VAL A 79 16.10 -24.74 59.27
C VAL A 79 14.89 -25.05 60.16
N GLY A 80 15.12 -25.51 61.40
CA GLY A 80 14.05 -25.78 62.36
C GLY A 80 13.44 -24.50 62.91
N LEU A 81 12.12 -24.49 63.14
CA LEU A 81 11.37 -23.35 63.68
C LEU A 81 11.92 -22.92 65.05
N GLY A 82 12.35 -21.65 65.19
CA GLY A 82 12.56 -20.99 66.49
C GLY A 82 13.89 -20.26 66.73
N ASP A 83 14.59 -19.75 65.70
CA ASP A 83 15.83 -18.97 65.88
C ASP A 83 15.77 -17.65 65.08
N ASP A 84 16.60 -16.66 65.47
CA ASP A 84 16.64 -15.23 65.05
C ASP A 84 16.84 -14.96 63.53
N ASP A 85 16.78 -15.98 62.69
CA ASP A 85 16.95 -15.87 61.24
C ASP A 85 15.60 -15.55 60.56
N ASP A 86 15.21 -14.27 60.63
CA ASP A 86 14.08 -13.70 59.87
C ASP A 86 14.23 -14.01 58.36
N PRO A 87 13.26 -14.72 57.73
CA PRO A 87 13.31 -15.07 56.31
C PRO A 87 13.27 -13.86 55.35
N SER A 88 13.06 -12.64 55.84
CA SER A 88 13.01 -11.40 55.05
C SER A 88 14.39 -10.90 54.52
N HIS A 89 15.52 -11.41 55.03
CA HIS A 89 16.86 -10.97 54.61
C HIS A 89 17.52 -11.88 53.55
N TRP A 90 18.17 -11.26 52.54
CA TRP A 90 18.93 -11.95 51.49
C TRP A 90 20.30 -12.45 52.01
N GLY A 91 20.29 -13.54 52.79
CA GLY A 91 21.50 -14.16 53.37
C GLY A 91 21.93 -15.49 52.74
N ARG A 92 23.18 -15.90 53.00
CA ARG A 92 23.68 -17.25 52.66
C ARG A 92 22.94 -18.31 53.48
N LEU A 93 22.51 -19.41 52.84
CA LEU A 93 21.84 -20.52 53.53
C LEU A 93 22.78 -21.14 54.59
N ARG A 94 22.47 -20.92 55.87
CA ARG A 94 23.25 -21.40 57.01
C ARG A 94 22.31 -22.10 58.00
N ARG A 95 22.81 -23.15 58.65
CA ARG A 95 22.15 -23.85 59.76
C ARG A 95 23.00 -23.63 61.00
N LYS A 96 22.40 -23.14 62.07
CA LYS A 96 23.09 -23.04 63.37
C LYS A 96 23.37 -24.44 63.90
N THR A 97 24.62 -24.73 64.22
CA THR A 97 25.01 -25.95 64.94
C THR A 97 24.96 -25.68 66.45
N GLY A 98 24.66 -26.71 67.25
CA GLY A 98 24.59 -26.60 68.71
C GLY A 98 25.94 -26.31 69.38
N GLU A 99 27.02 -26.18 68.62
CA GLU A 99 28.35 -25.80 69.07
C GLU A 99 28.51 -24.28 69.07
N LYS A 100 29.17 -23.76 70.11
CA LYS A 100 29.67 -22.38 70.15
C LYS A 100 31.13 -22.36 69.69
N THR A 101 31.51 -21.29 69.00
CA THR A 101 32.91 -20.97 68.73
C THR A 101 33.66 -20.62 70.01
N ASP A 102 35.00 -20.61 69.99
CA ASP A 102 35.83 -20.28 71.17
C ASP A 102 35.54 -18.89 71.76
N GLU A 103 34.89 -18.01 70.99
CA GLU A 103 34.42 -16.69 71.42
C GLU A 103 32.97 -16.69 71.96
N GLY A 104 32.35 -17.86 72.15
CA GLY A 104 30.99 -18.01 72.69
C GLY A 104 29.85 -17.73 71.68
N LEU A 105 30.18 -17.40 70.43
CA LEU A 105 29.21 -17.14 69.36
C LEU A 105 28.71 -18.46 68.75
N PRO A 106 27.43 -18.54 68.32
CA PRO A 106 26.88 -19.74 67.69
C PRO A 106 27.61 -20.08 66.39
N ARG A 107 27.99 -21.34 66.22
CA ARG A 107 28.65 -21.84 65.01
C ARG A 107 27.57 -22.06 63.93
N TYR A 108 27.84 -21.63 62.71
CA TYR A 108 26.93 -21.76 61.57
C TYR A 108 27.55 -22.64 60.49
N GLU A 109 26.81 -23.64 60.02
CA GLU A 109 27.22 -24.52 58.93
C GLU A 109 26.46 -24.17 57.63
N SER A 110 27.17 -24.05 56.51
CA SER A 110 26.53 -23.73 55.24
C SER A 110 25.66 -24.89 54.75
N ILE A 111 24.38 -24.63 54.45
CA ILE A 111 23.52 -25.64 53.82
C ILE A 111 23.97 -25.79 52.37
N ARG A 112 24.63 -26.91 52.06
CA ARG A 112 24.98 -27.24 50.67
C ARG A 112 23.74 -27.71 49.94
N VAL A 113 23.19 -26.84 49.10
CA VAL A 113 22.24 -27.24 48.05
C VAL A 113 22.93 -28.31 47.19
N THR A 114 22.33 -29.50 47.11
CA THR A 114 22.92 -30.63 46.37
C THR A 114 23.11 -30.26 44.90
N ARG A 115 24.11 -30.87 44.25
CA ARG A 115 24.44 -30.59 42.84
C ARG A 115 23.23 -30.80 41.92
N ARG A 116 22.37 -31.79 42.24
CA ARG A 116 21.11 -32.07 41.54
C ARG A 116 20.10 -30.93 41.67
N THR A 117 19.90 -30.36 42.86
CA THR A 117 18.94 -29.26 43.05
C THR A 117 19.42 -27.97 42.37
N ARG A 118 20.72 -27.68 42.38
CA ARG A 118 21.31 -26.57 41.61
C ARG A 118 21.15 -26.77 40.10
N ALA A 119 21.37 -27.98 39.61
CA ALA A 119 21.15 -28.31 38.21
C ALA A 119 19.67 -28.21 37.81
N CYS A 120 18.73 -28.67 38.65
CA CYS A 120 17.29 -28.50 38.42
C CYS A 120 16.88 -27.03 38.38
N LEU A 121 17.35 -26.19 39.31
CA LEU A 121 17.05 -24.77 39.32
C LEU A 121 17.64 -24.05 38.10
N ALA A 122 18.88 -24.36 37.73
CA ALA A 122 19.49 -23.84 36.51
C ALA A 122 18.74 -24.28 35.25
N ALA A 123 18.32 -25.56 35.18
CA ALA A 123 17.51 -26.08 34.08
C ALA A 123 16.14 -25.42 33.99
N LEU A 124 15.50 -25.11 35.13
CA LEU A 124 14.21 -24.41 35.18
C LEU A 124 14.27 -22.97 34.62
N VAL A 125 15.45 -22.34 34.66
CA VAL A 125 15.67 -20.98 34.12
C VAL A 125 16.15 -21.03 32.68
N ILE A 126 17.08 -21.94 32.38
CA ILE A 126 17.76 -22.00 31.08
C ILE A 126 16.89 -22.71 30.03
N ALA A 127 16.18 -23.78 30.39
CA ALA A 127 15.40 -24.56 29.44
C ALA A 127 14.29 -23.72 28.78
N PRO A 128 13.45 -22.95 29.51
CA PRO A 128 12.42 -22.11 28.88
C PRO A 128 13.01 -21.06 27.94
N ALA A 129 14.12 -20.42 28.33
CA ALA A 129 14.79 -19.40 27.53
C ALA A 129 15.41 -19.99 26.25
N LEU A 130 16.05 -21.16 26.34
CA LEU A 130 16.60 -21.86 25.18
C LEU A 130 15.50 -22.41 24.27
N THR A 131 14.39 -22.91 24.83
CA THR A 131 13.26 -23.39 24.03
C THR A 131 12.56 -22.24 23.32
N LEU A 132 12.34 -21.10 23.98
CA LEU A 132 11.78 -19.92 23.32
C LEU A 132 12.73 -19.38 22.25
N GLY A 133 14.01 -19.21 22.59
CA GLY A 133 15.01 -18.69 21.65
C GLY A 133 15.20 -19.60 20.44
N SER A 134 15.21 -20.92 20.63
CA SER A 134 15.34 -21.89 19.54
C SER A 134 14.06 -22.01 18.72
N ALA A 135 12.88 -21.93 19.35
CA ALA A 135 11.61 -21.86 18.64
C ALA A 135 11.56 -20.59 17.77
N ILE A 136 11.93 -19.43 18.30
CA ILE A 136 11.97 -18.17 17.54
C ILE A 136 13.01 -18.26 16.40
N ALA A 137 14.26 -18.66 16.66
CA ALA A 137 15.28 -18.69 15.61
C ALA A 137 15.00 -19.76 14.53
N GLY A 138 14.53 -20.95 14.94
CA GLY A 138 14.21 -22.04 14.01
C GLY A 138 12.97 -21.77 13.16
N THR A 139 11.98 -21.07 13.70
CA THR A 139 10.72 -20.80 13.00
C THR A 139 10.85 -19.78 11.85
N TRP A 140 11.67 -18.74 12.02
CA TRP A 140 11.92 -17.75 10.97
C TRP A 140 12.62 -18.36 9.74
N ALA A 141 13.39 -19.43 9.93
CA ALA A 141 14.10 -20.11 8.85
C ALA A 141 13.24 -21.11 8.05
N LEU A 142 12.17 -21.66 8.64
CA LEU A 142 11.35 -22.70 8.02
C LEU A 142 10.09 -22.20 7.30
N VAL A 143 9.53 -21.05 7.69
CA VAL A 143 8.33 -20.52 7.05
C VAL A 143 8.45 -19.02 6.82
N ASN A 144 8.65 -18.65 5.56
CA ASN A 144 8.52 -17.28 5.08
C ASN A 144 7.18 -17.17 4.33
N PRO A 145 6.14 -16.57 4.92
CA PRO A 145 4.83 -16.39 4.28
C PRO A 145 4.84 -15.32 3.18
N VAL A 146 6.01 -14.69 2.95
CA VAL A 146 6.27 -13.79 1.84
C VAL A 146 6.97 -14.55 0.73
N HIS A 147 6.33 -14.62 -0.43
CA HIS A 147 6.97 -15.07 -1.66
C HIS A 147 7.41 -13.84 -2.45
N HIS A 148 8.72 -13.70 -2.64
CA HIS A 148 9.29 -12.53 -3.32
C HIS A 148 10.25 -13.00 -4.40
N VAL A 149 9.83 -12.83 -5.65
CA VAL A 149 10.66 -13.09 -6.83
C VAL A 149 11.13 -11.76 -7.39
N ILE A 150 12.45 -11.61 -7.53
CA ILE A 150 13.10 -10.41 -8.06
C ILE A 150 13.62 -10.72 -9.47
N ALA A 151 13.47 -9.77 -10.40
CA ALA A 151 14.03 -9.87 -11.74
C ALA A 151 15.49 -9.42 -11.77
N LYS A 152 16.26 -9.98 -12.70
CA LYS A 152 17.58 -9.44 -13.03
C LYS A 152 17.40 -8.13 -13.78
N ALA A 153 18.12 -7.08 -13.39
CA ALA A 153 18.10 -5.81 -14.10
C ALA A 153 18.48 -6.03 -15.58
N PRO A 154 17.62 -5.63 -16.54
CA PRO A 154 17.95 -5.70 -17.96
C PRO A 154 19.09 -4.73 -18.31
N ALA A 155 19.84 -5.06 -19.37
CA ALA A 155 20.95 -4.22 -19.85
C ALA A 155 20.46 -2.88 -20.42
N ASP A 156 19.29 -2.90 -21.07
CA ASP A 156 18.56 -1.72 -21.55
C ASP A 156 17.24 -1.62 -20.79
N ALA A 157 17.12 -0.64 -19.90
CA ALA A 157 16.00 -0.48 -18.99
C ALA A 157 14.93 0.52 -19.46
N SER A 158 15.19 1.23 -20.57
CA SER A 158 14.30 2.28 -21.05
C SER A 158 13.38 1.73 -22.13
N LEU A 159 12.11 1.57 -21.78
CA LEU A 159 11.05 1.27 -22.73
C LEU A 159 10.27 2.55 -23.01
N ALA A 160 10.26 2.97 -24.28
CA ALA A 160 9.33 4.01 -24.71
C ALA A 160 7.92 3.41 -24.75
N PRO A 161 6.89 4.14 -24.30
CA PRO A 161 5.53 3.73 -24.55
C PRO A 161 5.25 3.67 -26.07
N PRO A 162 4.34 2.81 -26.53
CA PRO A 162 4.07 2.66 -27.96
C PRO A 162 3.51 3.97 -28.55
N ALA A 163 3.98 4.30 -29.75
CA ALA A 163 3.58 5.49 -30.51
C ALA A 163 2.36 5.23 -31.42
N SER A 164 2.00 3.96 -31.63
CA SER A 164 0.81 3.51 -32.35
C SER A 164 0.22 2.27 -31.67
N LEU A 165 -0.95 1.82 -32.12
CA LEU A 165 -1.60 0.60 -31.62
C LEU A 165 -1.59 -0.47 -32.72
N ALA A 166 -1.18 -1.69 -32.38
CA ALA A 166 -1.39 -2.84 -33.26
C ALA A 166 -2.88 -3.13 -33.44
N PRO A 167 -3.33 -3.66 -34.60
CA PRO A 167 -4.74 -3.96 -34.84
C PRO A 167 -5.29 -5.08 -33.95
N THR A 168 -4.42 -5.93 -33.41
CA THR A 168 -4.76 -7.07 -32.54
C THR A 168 -3.87 -7.08 -31.29
N ALA A 169 -4.41 -7.57 -30.17
CA ALA A 169 -3.60 -7.79 -28.97
C ALA A 169 -2.49 -8.82 -29.22
N SER A 170 -1.30 -8.56 -28.69
CA SER A 170 -0.10 -9.40 -28.84
C SER A 170 -0.08 -10.57 -27.85
N TRP A 171 -0.68 -10.38 -26.68
CA TRP A 171 -0.81 -11.42 -25.65
C TRP A 171 -2.06 -11.16 -24.81
N SER A 172 -2.51 -12.22 -24.12
CA SER A 172 -3.58 -12.13 -23.13
C SER A 172 -3.20 -12.88 -21.85
N LYS A 173 -3.77 -12.44 -20.73
CA LYS A 173 -3.56 -13.05 -19.41
C LYS A 173 -4.83 -12.98 -18.59
N GLU A 174 -5.19 -14.07 -17.95
CA GLU A 174 -6.32 -14.13 -17.03
C GLU A 174 -5.83 -14.10 -15.58
N ILE A 175 -6.52 -13.33 -14.75
CA ILE A 175 -6.24 -13.16 -13.33
C ILE A 175 -7.55 -13.22 -12.55
N SER A 176 -7.59 -14.06 -11.53
CA SER A 176 -8.69 -14.08 -10.56
C SER A 176 -8.32 -13.19 -9.38
N SER A 177 -9.15 -12.19 -9.10
CA SER A 177 -8.99 -11.31 -7.94
C SER A 177 -10.32 -10.62 -7.65
N THR A 178 -10.61 -10.29 -6.40
CA THR A 178 -11.75 -9.45 -6.04
C THR A 178 -11.58 -8.03 -6.59
N LYS A 179 -10.38 -7.44 -6.52
CA LYS A 179 -10.10 -6.12 -7.08
C LYS A 179 -8.72 -6.09 -7.74
N LEU A 180 -8.70 -5.75 -9.02
CA LEU A 180 -7.48 -5.51 -9.78
C LEU A 180 -7.17 -4.01 -9.84
N THR A 181 -5.97 -3.62 -9.42
CA THR A 181 -5.42 -2.27 -9.68
C THR A 181 -4.18 -2.38 -10.54
N THR A 182 -3.97 -1.39 -11.39
CA THR A 182 -2.89 -1.42 -12.36
C THR A 182 -2.17 -0.08 -12.40
N ALA A 183 -0.85 -0.11 -12.63
CA ALA A 183 -0.01 1.08 -12.75
C ALA A 183 1.06 0.90 -13.83
N ALA A 184 1.62 2.00 -14.31
CA ALA A 184 2.73 2.00 -15.27
C ALA A 184 4.08 2.10 -14.53
N GLY A 185 4.89 1.04 -14.61
CA GLY A 185 6.28 1.03 -14.16
C GLY A 185 7.25 1.18 -15.32
N ALA A 186 8.51 1.53 -15.05
CA ALA A 186 9.55 1.70 -16.07
C ALA A 186 9.77 0.44 -16.95
N GLY A 187 9.53 -0.75 -16.40
CA GLY A 187 9.64 -2.03 -17.10
C GLY A 187 8.36 -2.51 -17.78
N GLY A 188 7.25 -1.75 -17.69
CA GLY A 188 5.95 -2.12 -18.24
C GLY A 188 4.82 -2.13 -17.20
N PRO A 189 3.72 -2.86 -17.45
CA PRO A 189 2.54 -2.86 -16.60
C PRO A 189 2.78 -3.56 -15.26
N ILE A 190 2.28 -2.95 -14.20
CA ILE A 190 2.30 -3.47 -12.83
C ILE A 190 0.87 -3.69 -12.37
N LEU A 191 0.61 -4.82 -11.73
CA LEU A 191 -0.70 -5.24 -11.25
C LEU A 191 -0.65 -5.46 -9.75
N LEU A 192 -1.72 -5.10 -9.07
CA LEU A 192 -2.01 -5.45 -7.68
C LEU A 192 -3.30 -6.27 -7.62
N THR A 193 -3.20 -7.44 -7.00
CA THR A 193 -4.30 -8.37 -6.73
C THR A 193 -4.44 -8.56 -5.22
N ASP A 194 -5.36 -9.43 -4.80
CA ASP A 194 -5.53 -9.78 -3.37
C ASP A 194 -4.31 -10.50 -2.78
N ASP A 195 -3.53 -11.19 -3.62
CA ASP A 195 -2.39 -12.00 -3.17
C ASP A 195 -1.08 -11.18 -3.13
N GLY A 196 -0.97 -10.14 -3.95
CA GLY A 196 0.31 -9.47 -4.16
C GLY A 196 0.37 -8.47 -5.30
N ILE A 197 1.58 -7.96 -5.49
CA ILE A 197 1.96 -7.10 -6.61
C ILE A 197 2.82 -7.90 -7.60
N MET A 198 2.63 -7.69 -8.89
CA MET A 198 3.47 -8.29 -9.94
C MET A 198 3.70 -7.30 -11.09
N ALA A 199 4.88 -7.36 -11.70
CA ALA A 199 5.14 -6.68 -12.96
C ALA A 199 5.12 -7.69 -14.10
N LEU A 200 4.54 -7.30 -15.24
CA LEU A 200 4.52 -8.11 -16.45
C LEU A 200 5.50 -7.56 -17.50
N ASN A 201 6.03 -8.47 -18.30
CA ASN A 201 6.75 -8.13 -19.51
C ASN A 201 5.75 -7.58 -20.54
N PRO A 202 5.91 -6.35 -21.04
CA PRO A 202 4.97 -5.76 -21.98
C PRO A 202 4.93 -6.48 -23.34
N THR A 203 5.95 -7.28 -23.66
CA THR A 203 6.05 -7.99 -24.95
C THR A 203 5.21 -9.26 -25.01
N ASP A 204 5.15 -10.03 -23.91
CA ASP A 204 4.55 -11.37 -23.89
C ASP A 204 3.63 -11.65 -22.68
N GLY A 205 3.49 -10.71 -21.74
CA GLY A 205 2.64 -10.87 -20.54
C GLY A 205 3.21 -11.79 -19.46
N SER A 206 4.44 -12.29 -19.61
CA SER A 206 5.12 -13.10 -18.59
C SER A 206 5.40 -12.28 -17.33
N VAL A 207 5.46 -12.93 -16.16
CA VAL A 207 5.78 -12.24 -14.89
C VAL A 207 7.28 -11.96 -14.84
N LEU A 208 7.66 -10.69 -14.69
CA LEU A 208 9.05 -10.29 -14.50
C LEU A 208 9.49 -10.51 -13.05
N TRP A 209 8.70 -9.98 -12.12
CA TRP A 209 8.90 -10.09 -10.69
C TRP A 209 7.54 -10.06 -9.99
N ASN A 210 7.48 -10.63 -8.79
CA ASN A 210 6.29 -10.60 -7.96
C ASN A 210 6.66 -10.50 -6.48
N TYR A 211 5.74 -9.95 -5.71
CA TYR A 211 5.78 -9.96 -4.26
C TYR A 211 4.39 -10.34 -3.80
N GLU A 212 4.29 -11.50 -3.18
CA GLU A 212 3.07 -12.06 -2.63
C GLU A 212 3.21 -12.18 -1.12
N ARG A 213 2.15 -11.81 -0.41
CA ARG A 213 2.05 -12.02 1.03
C ARG A 213 0.67 -12.60 1.29
N LYS A 214 0.63 -13.85 1.75
CA LYS A 214 -0.63 -14.54 2.02
C LYS A 214 -1.49 -13.73 3.00
N HIS A 215 -2.78 -13.64 2.69
CA HIS A 215 -3.79 -12.93 3.49
C HIS A 215 -3.43 -11.47 3.82
N ALA A 216 -2.60 -10.84 2.99
CA ALA A 216 -2.37 -9.41 3.04
C ALA A 216 -3.67 -8.66 2.72
N ASN A 217 -3.95 -7.60 3.48
CA ASN A 217 -4.96 -6.64 3.09
C ASN A 217 -4.23 -5.41 2.56
N PHE A 218 -4.50 -5.01 1.33
CA PHE A 218 -3.89 -3.81 0.78
C PHE A 218 -4.74 -2.59 1.15
N ASP A 219 -4.08 -1.48 1.50
CA ASP A 219 -4.81 -0.25 1.74
C ASP A 219 -5.34 0.30 0.42
N HIS A 220 -6.62 0.06 0.17
CA HIS A 220 -7.32 0.58 -1.01
C HIS A 220 -7.88 1.99 -0.78
N ASN A 221 -7.81 2.51 0.45
CA ASN A 221 -8.41 3.76 0.87
C ASN A 221 -7.37 4.63 1.58
N PHE A 222 -6.41 5.17 0.84
CA PHE A 222 -5.73 6.38 1.31
C PHE A 222 -6.82 7.41 1.57
N LEU A 223 -6.87 8.05 2.75
CA LEU A 223 -7.90 9.04 3.08
C LEU A 223 -8.05 10.03 1.90
N ALA A 224 -9.16 9.93 1.18
CA ALA A 224 -9.31 10.49 -0.16
C ALA A 224 -10.24 11.70 -0.16
N PHE A 225 -9.80 12.78 -0.81
CA PHE A 225 -10.68 13.77 -1.41
C PHE A 225 -10.84 13.57 -2.93
N THR A 226 -10.27 12.51 -3.50
CA THR A 226 -10.37 12.15 -4.93
C THR A 226 -10.97 10.77 -5.11
N ASN A 227 -12.00 10.62 -5.95
CA ASN A 227 -12.70 9.36 -6.26
C ASN A 227 -11.84 8.26 -6.94
N ALA A 228 -10.51 8.33 -6.86
CA ALA A 228 -9.58 7.44 -7.54
C ALA A 228 -8.27 7.20 -6.76
N THR A 229 -8.34 6.92 -5.46
CA THR A 229 -7.15 6.43 -4.73
C THR A 229 -6.81 5.01 -5.19
N ALA A 230 -5.96 4.92 -6.21
CA ALA A 230 -5.37 3.66 -6.64
C ALA A 230 -4.42 3.17 -5.54
N PRO A 231 -4.53 1.93 -5.03
CA PRO A 231 -3.64 1.34 -4.00
C PRO A 231 -2.14 1.27 -4.39
N LEU A 232 -1.80 1.68 -5.62
CA LEU A 232 -0.44 1.77 -6.15
C LEU A 232 -0.11 3.23 -6.47
N VAL A 233 1.06 3.69 -6.01
CA VAL A 233 1.62 5.00 -6.37
C VAL A 233 2.92 4.77 -7.13
N THR A 234 3.09 5.42 -8.29
CA THR A 234 4.32 5.33 -9.09
C THR A 234 5.10 6.65 -9.05
N SER A 235 6.43 6.57 -9.03
CA SER A 235 7.28 7.75 -9.16
C SER A 235 7.12 8.40 -10.54
N PRO A 236 7.41 9.70 -10.69
CA PRO A 236 7.29 10.41 -11.96
C PRO A 236 8.02 9.75 -13.14
N ASN A 237 9.23 9.26 -12.89
CA ASN A 237 10.02 8.51 -13.86
C ASN A 237 9.62 7.02 -14.01
N GLY A 238 8.64 6.54 -13.25
CA GLY A 238 8.18 5.15 -13.24
C GLY A 238 9.16 4.15 -12.62
N LYS A 239 10.30 4.60 -12.08
CA LYS A 239 11.34 3.75 -11.49
C LYS A 239 10.88 3.06 -10.20
N TYR A 240 10.01 3.69 -9.43
CA TYR A 240 9.54 3.17 -8.16
C TYR A 240 8.03 3.02 -8.16
N VAL A 241 7.55 1.99 -7.46
CA VAL A 241 6.15 1.79 -7.14
C VAL A 241 5.99 1.55 -5.64
N ALA A 242 5.02 2.22 -5.02
CA ALA A 242 4.74 2.13 -3.60
C ALA A 242 3.33 1.61 -3.35
N LEU A 243 3.19 0.86 -2.26
CA LEU A 243 1.92 0.35 -1.77
C LEU A 243 1.98 0.18 -0.25
N ARG A 244 0.80 0.06 0.37
CA ARG A 244 0.68 -0.30 1.77
C ARG A 244 0.07 -1.67 1.96
N VAL A 245 0.74 -2.46 2.77
CA VAL A 245 0.25 -3.75 3.24
C VAL A 245 -0.24 -3.54 4.66
N LEU A 246 -1.54 -3.69 4.90
CA LEU A 246 -2.15 -3.55 6.21
C LEU A 246 -2.00 -4.84 7.01
N SER A 247 -1.74 -4.69 8.31
CA SER A 247 -1.86 -5.82 9.23
C SER A 247 -3.32 -6.25 9.38
N PRO A 248 -3.59 -7.52 9.68
CA PRO A 248 -4.90 -7.97 10.14
C PRO A 248 -5.39 -7.13 11.33
N LYS A 249 -6.72 -6.91 11.41
CA LYS A 249 -7.35 -6.10 12.46
C LYS A 249 -7.28 -6.82 13.83
N PHE A 250 -6.18 -6.65 14.57
CA PHE A 250 -6.05 -7.13 15.95
C PHE A 250 -5.75 -6.00 16.96
N VAL A 251 -5.01 -4.97 16.53
CA VAL A 251 -4.79 -3.68 17.22
C VAL A 251 -4.77 -2.62 16.12
N GLN A 252 -5.02 -1.34 16.46
CA GLN A 252 -4.97 -0.16 15.58
C GLN A 252 -4.21 -0.43 14.27
N SER A 253 -4.91 -0.46 13.13
CA SER A 253 -4.38 -0.96 11.84
C SER A 253 -3.03 -0.31 11.52
N THR A 254 -1.95 -1.06 11.75
CA THR A 254 -0.58 -0.65 11.43
C THR A 254 -0.20 -1.36 10.15
N GLY A 255 0.41 -0.66 9.20
CA GLY A 255 0.78 -1.21 7.90
C GLY A 255 2.28 -1.22 7.68
N ASP A 256 2.75 -1.98 6.69
CA ASP A 256 4.05 -1.76 6.06
C ASP A 256 3.83 -0.87 4.82
N THR A 257 4.52 0.28 4.73
CA THR A 257 4.74 0.94 3.44
C THR A 257 5.92 0.28 2.77
N LEU A 258 5.73 -0.22 1.56
CA LEU A 258 6.76 -0.84 0.75
C LEU A 258 6.96 -0.02 -0.53
N VAL A 259 8.21 0.29 -0.86
CA VAL A 259 8.58 0.87 -2.15
C VAL A 259 9.48 -0.11 -2.88
N PHE A 260 9.07 -0.48 -4.09
CA PHE A 260 9.77 -1.39 -4.97
C PHE A 260 10.44 -0.62 -6.10
N ASP A 261 11.65 -1.04 -6.47
CA ASP A 261 12.19 -0.76 -7.80
C ASP A 261 11.30 -1.48 -8.82
N ALA A 262 10.63 -0.70 -9.69
CA ALA A 262 9.60 -1.18 -10.61
C ALA A 262 10.15 -2.13 -11.69
N LEU A 263 11.46 -2.10 -11.95
CA LEU A 263 12.10 -2.92 -12.96
C LEU A 263 12.49 -4.30 -12.43
N THR A 264 12.98 -4.34 -11.18
CA THR A 264 13.53 -5.54 -10.57
C THR A 264 12.60 -6.16 -9.53
N GLY A 265 11.67 -5.39 -8.96
CA GLY A 265 10.88 -5.80 -7.81
C GLY A 265 11.65 -5.75 -6.50
N ARG A 266 12.87 -5.20 -6.44
CA ARG A 266 13.63 -5.08 -5.19
C ARG A 266 12.97 -4.05 -4.27
N ILE A 267 12.76 -4.40 -3.01
CA ILE A 267 12.31 -3.44 -1.99
C ILE A 267 13.46 -2.48 -1.69
N VAL A 268 13.27 -1.19 -2.01
CA VAL A 268 14.25 -0.12 -1.76
C VAL A 268 13.96 0.64 -0.47
N PHE A 269 12.69 0.63 -0.03
CA PHE A 269 12.28 1.25 1.21
C PHE A 269 11.18 0.43 1.88
N LYS A 270 11.28 0.33 3.21
CA LYS A 270 10.26 -0.27 4.07
C LYS A 270 10.11 0.58 5.33
N ASN A 271 8.89 0.95 5.66
CA ASN A 271 8.57 1.66 6.90
C ASN A 271 7.29 1.13 7.53
N LEU A 272 7.18 1.26 8.85
CA LEU A 272 5.92 1.04 9.56
C LEU A 272 5.01 2.24 9.30
N SER A 273 3.93 2.01 8.56
CA SER A 273 2.94 3.02 8.21
C SER A 273 1.88 3.18 9.29
N THR A 274 1.56 4.44 9.57
CA THR A 274 0.44 4.86 10.42
C THR A 274 -0.78 5.30 9.61
N GLY A 275 -0.80 5.04 8.29
CA GLY A 275 -1.82 5.54 7.37
C GLY A 275 -1.54 6.97 6.89
N GLY A 276 -2.55 7.63 6.31
CA GLY A 276 -2.42 9.00 5.77
C GLY A 276 -2.00 9.03 4.29
N PRO A 277 -1.51 10.16 3.77
CA PRO A 277 -1.14 10.28 2.36
C PRO A 277 0.07 9.42 1.99
N LEU A 278 0.16 9.03 0.72
CA LEU A 278 1.31 8.33 0.14
C LEU A 278 1.71 8.99 -1.17
N GLN A 279 2.93 9.52 -1.25
CA GLN A 279 3.48 10.11 -2.49
C GLN A 279 4.88 9.62 -2.81
N LEU A 280 5.21 9.58 -4.10
CA LEU A 280 6.55 9.30 -4.58
C LEU A 280 7.09 10.45 -5.43
N THR A 281 8.34 10.82 -5.17
CA THR A 281 9.21 11.52 -6.12
C THR A 281 10.15 10.52 -6.78
N ASP A 282 11.12 10.99 -7.56
CA ASP A 282 12.14 10.13 -8.15
C ASP A 282 13.20 9.66 -7.14
N SER A 283 13.18 10.19 -5.91
CA SER A 283 14.21 9.90 -4.91
C SER A 283 13.74 9.91 -3.45
N ALA A 284 12.48 10.21 -3.19
CA ALA A 284 11.89 10.27 -1.86
C ALA A 284 10.45 9.71 -1.84
N VAL A 285 10.01 9.33 -0.64
CA VAL A 285 8.64 8.89 -0.36
C VAL A 285 8.07 9.72 0.80
N LEU A 286 6.85 10.21 0.63
CA LEU A 286 6.05 10.79 1.71
C LEU A 286 5.09 9.71 2.21
N ASP A 287 5.27 9.25 3.44
CA ASP A 287 4.43 8.25 4.08
C ASP A 287 3.77 8.85 5.33
N GLY A 288 2.49 9.19 5.19
CA GLY A 288 1.74 9.91 6.20
C GLY A 288 2.30 11.32 6.38
N ASN A 289 2.81 11.61 7.57
CA ASN A 289 3.33 12.93 7.92
C ASN A 289 4.85 13.06 7.75
N SER A 290 5.55 12.03 7.29
CA SER A 290 7.01 12.03 7.20
C SER A 290 7.51 11.73 5.80
N ALA A 291 8.48 12.52 5.35
CA ALA A 291 9.21 12.26 4.11
C ALA A 291 10.52 11.52 4.40
N PHE A 292 10.88 10.60 3.51
CA PHE A 292 12.09 9.79 3.61
C PHE A 292 12.82 9.73 2.26
N SER A 293 14.14 9.76 2.30
CA SER A 293 14.99 9.50 1.14
C SER A 293 14.96 8.01 0.79
N LEU A 294 14.75 7.69 -0.49
CA LEU A 294 14.82 6.31 -1.02
C LEU A 294 16.26 5.83 -1.21
N THR A 295 17.24 6.73 -1.12
CA THR A 295 18.66 6.40 -1.32
C THR A 295 19.27 5.76 -0.07
N ASP A 296 18.98 6.32 1.10
CA ASP A 296 19.57 5.91 2.37
C ASP A 296 18.54 5.65 3.49
N GLY A 297 17.25 5.78 3.18
CA GLY A 297 16.15 5.56 4.13
C GLY A 297 16.06 6.62 5.23
N LYS A 298 16.86 7.70 5.15
CA LYS A 298 16.82 8.75 6.17
C LYS A 298 15.53 9.54 6.07
N LYS A 299 14.97 9.85 7.22
CA LYS A 299 13.88 10.80 7.35
C LYS A 299 14.39 12.20 6.99
N LEU A 300 13.73 12.85 6.03
CA LEU A 300 14.04 14.20 5.58
C LEU A 300 13.39 15.22 6.53
N TRP A 301 12.09 15.05 6.77
CA TRP A 301 11.32 15.90 7.67
C TRP A 301 10.03 15.21 8.11
N THR A 302 9.37 15.81 9.10
CA THR A 302 8.03 15.43 9.57
C THR A 302 7.19 16.71 9.68
N LEU A 303 5.95 16.66 9.20
CA LEU A 303 4.97 17.74 9.36
C LEU A 303 4.69 18.00 10.84
N SER A 304 4.39 19.26 11.18
CA SER A 304 4.00 19.60 12.55
C SER A 304 2.64 19.00 12.91
N ASP A 305 2.37 18.83 14.20
CA ASP A 305 1.06 18.38 14.67
C ASP A 305 -0.03 19.38 14.25
N GLY A 306 -1.02 18.89 13.49
CA GLY A 306 -2.12 19.70 12.93
C GLY A 306 -1.96 20.05 11.45
N ASP A 307 -0.74 19.98 10.91
CA ASP A 307 -0.52 20.05 9.46
C ASP A 307 -0.96 18.73 8.82
N ARG A 308 -1.72 18.83 7.73
CA ARG A 308 -2.20 17.67 6.98
C ARG A 308 -1.86 17.80 5.51
N VAL A 309 -1.57 16.66 4.91
CA VAL A 309 -1.45 16.50 3.47
C VAL A 309 -2.61 15.63 3.02
N ASP A 310 -3.35 16.14 2.04
CA ASP A 310 -4.60 15.54 1.58
C ASP A 310 -4.48 14.92 0.17
N TYR A 311 -3.25 14.81 -0.35
CA TYR A 311 -2.95 14.20 -1.65
C TYR A 311 -2.13 12.91 -1.52
N SER A 312 -2.54 11.88 -2.26
CA SER A 312 -1.76 10.66 -2.50
C SER A 312 -1.63 10.43 -4.00
N GLY A 313 -0.46 10.04 -4.46
CA GLY A 313 -0.19 9.86 -5.88
C GLY A 313 1.23 10.22 -6.26
N THR A 314 1.47 10.31 -7.57
CA THR A 314 2.75 10.76 -8.11
C THR A 314 2.95 12.24 -7.80
N ALA A 315 4.13 12.64 -7.32
CA ALA A 315 4.46 14.03 -7.01
C ALA A 315 5.34 14.63 -8.11
N GLY A 316 6.16 15.64 -7.81
CA GLY A 316 7.21 16.11 -8.70
C GLY A 316 8.43 15.19 -8.68
N HIS A 317 9.40 15.39 -9.58
CA HIS A 317 10.61 14.56 -9.56
C HIS A 317 11.45 14.82 -8.30
N SER A 318 11.33 16.01 -7.68
CA SER A 318 12.01 16.37 -6.43
C SER A 318 11.18 17.30 -5.54
N SER A 319 9.84 17.22 -5.64
CA SER A 319 8.91 18.04 -4.87
C SER A 319 7.68 17.23 -4.43
N PHE A 320 7.11 17.59 -3.28
CA PHE A 320 5.88 17.01 -2.75
C PHE A 320 4.72 17.99 -2.83
N ILE A 321 3.50 17.44 -2.94
CA ILE A 321 2.26 18.22 -2.92
C ILE A 321 1.71 18.17 -1.50
N LEU A 322 1.54 19.33 -0.88
CA LEU A 322 1.04 19.43 0.48
C LEU A 322 -0.48 19.60 0.53
N GLY A 323 -1.08 20.23 -0.47
CA GLY A 323 -2.51 20.48 -0.47
C GLY A 323 -3.01 20.89 -1.84
N GLN A 324 -4.29 20.58 -2.08
CA GLN A 324 -5.05 21.06 -3.23
C GLN A 324 -6.30 21.73 -2.70
N TYR A 325 -6.54 22.96 -3.11
CA TYR A 325 -7.68 23.74 -2.67
C TYR A 325 -8.50 24.11 -3.90
N SER A 326 -9.78 23.75 -3.90
CA SER A 326 -10.71 24.29 -4.89
C SER A 326 -10.76 25.80 -4.71
N GLU A 327 -10.64 26.53 -5.81
CA GLU A 327 -11.04 27.92 -5.77
C GLU A 327 -12.57 27.95 -5.73
N ASP A 328 -13.16 28.18 -4.55
CA ASP A 328 -14.60 28.49 -4.38
C ASP A 328 -15.03 29.75 -5.18
N ARG A 329 -14.07 30.43 -5.80
CA ARG A 329 -14.32 31.58 -6.64
C ARG A 329 -14.63 31.09 -8.04
N ARG A 330 -15.92 31.17 -8.40
CA ARG A 330 -16.36 31.39 -9.78
C ARG A 330 -15.48 32.48 -10.38
N HIS A 331 -14.38 32.10 -11.04
CA HIS A 331 -13.62 33.06 -11.81
C HIS A 331 -14.34 33.26 -13.13
N GLU A 332 -15.41 34.06 -13.06
CA GLU A 332 -16.05 34.79 -14.17
C GLU A 332 -15.06 35.76 -14.88
N ASN A 333 -13.76 35.57 -14.68
CA ASN A 333 -12.70 36.37 -15.28
C ASN A 333 -12.37 35.94 -16.72
N SER A 334 -12.88 34.77 -17.14
CA SER A 334 -12.85 34.41 -18.57
C SER A 334 -14.09 34.99 -19.24
N PRO A 335 -13.93 35.88 -20.24
CA PRO A 335 -15.05 36.57 -20.84
C PRO A 335 -15.95 35.67 -21.71
N GLN A 336 -15.52 34.44 -22.03
CA GLN A 336 -16.15 33.61 -23.08
C GLN A 336 -16.20 32.09 -22.81
N SER A 337 -15.29 31.53 -22.01
CA SER A 337 -15.22 30.07 -21.79
C SER A 337 -14.99 29.68 -20.34
N TYR A 338 -15.46 28.49 -19.94
CA TYR A 338 -15.25 27.95 -18.60
C TYR A 338 -13.75 27.82 -18.28
N LYS A 339 -13.36 28.10 -17.03
CA LYS A 339 -11.97 28.05 -16.55
C LYS A 339 -11.92 27.19 -15.29
N SER A 340 -11.50 25.92 -15.44
CA SER A 340 -11.36 24.98 -14.32
C SER A 340 -9.96 25.06 -13.70
N THR A 341 -9.87 25.40 -12.41
CA THR A 341 -8.60 25.64 -11.72
C THR A 341 -8.64 25.31 -10.22
N ILE A 342 -7.47 25.04 -9.64
CA ILE A 342 -7.23 24.86 -8.20
C ILE A 342 -6.02 25.69 -7.75
N ILE A 343 -5.93 25.93 -6.44
CA ILE A 343 -4.69 26.39 -5.79
C ILE A 343 -3.93 25.14 -5.32
N LEU A 344 -2.66 25.08 -5.68
CA LEU A 344 -1.77 23.99 -5.34
C LEU A 344 -0.71 24.45 -4.34
N ARG A 345 -0.60 23.76 -3.21
CA ARG A 345 0.51 23.97 -2.27
C ARG A 345 1.56 22.90 -2.46
N VAL A 346 2.76 23.28 -2.87
CA VAL A 346 3.90 22.39 -3.18
C VAL A 346 5.14 22.79 -2.42
N THR A 347 6.04 21.84 -2.19
CA THR A 347 7.30 22.07 -1.48
C THR A 347 8.44 21.27 -2.11
N PRO A 348 9.68 21.81 -2.14
CA PRO A 348 10.86 21.00 -2.41
C PRO A 348 10.93 19.82 -1.44
N GLN A 349 11.34 18.65 -1.93
CA GLN A 349 11.35 17.44 -1.11
C GLN A 349 12.33 17.51 0.07
N GLU A 350 13.38 18.33 -0.03
CA GLU A 350 14.43 18.46 1.00
C GLU A 350 14.13 19.55 2.02
N ASP A 351 13.23 20.49 1.71
CA ASP A 351 12.95 21.65 2.55
C ASP A 351 11.46 21.96 2.59
N LEU A 352 10.82 21.49 3.66
CA LEU A 352 9.41 21.75 3.95
C LEU A 352 9.13 23.24 4.20
N SER A 353 10.12 24.02 4.64
CA SER A 353 9.94 25.46 4.94
C SER A 353 9.86 26.33 3.68
N ALA A 354 10.30 25.78 2.54
CA ALA A 354 10.22 26.41 1.23
C ALA A 354 8.89 26.16 0.51
N ALA A 355 7.86 25.67 1.22
CA ALA A 355 6.54 25.46 0.65
C ALA A 355 5.93 26.75 0.07
N VAL A 356 5.33 26.64 -1.10
CA VAL A 356 4.69 27.75 -1.82
C VAL A 356 3.29 27.37 -2.28
N GLU A 357 2.41 28.36 -2.38
CA GLU A 357 1.11 28.25 -3.02
C GLU A 357 1.21 28.74 -4.47
N VAL A 358 0.54 28.02 -5.36
CA VAL A 358 0.52 28.26 -6.80
C VAL A 358 -0.93 28.28 -7.24
N ASP A 359 -1.36 29.43 -7.74
CA ASP A 359 -2.69 29.64 -8.27
C ASP A 359 -2.79 29.13 -9.72
N ASP A 360 -4.00 29.13 -10.27
CA ASP A 360 -4.27 28.91 -11.69
C ASP A 360 -3.83 27.53 -12.24
N VAL A 361 -3.67 26.51 -11.39
CA VAL A 361 -3.36 25.14 -11.81
C VAL A 361 -4.61 24.48 -12.39
N LEU A 362 -4.53 24.00 -13.63
CA LEU A 362 -5.66 23.44 -14.36
C LEU A 362 -6.21 22.20 -13.66
N ALA A 363 -7.53 22.11 -13.65
CA ALA A 363 -8.27 20.98 -13.12
C ALA A 363 -9.26 20.39 -14.12
N ASN A 364 -9.90 19.28 -13.73
CA ASN A 364 -10.99 18.71 -14.53
C ASN A 364 -12.23 19.58 -14.33
N PRO A 365 -12.82 20.12 -15.42
CA PRO A 365 -14.10 20.79 -15.35
C PRO A 365 -15.11 19.86 -14.66
N PRO A 366 -16.00 20.41 -13.83
CA PRO A 366 -17.08 19.63 -13.22
C PRO A 366 -18.07 19.15 -14.27
N ASP A 367 -18.94 18.20 -13.91
CA ASP A 367 -20.02 17.73 -14.80
C ASP A 367 -21.09 18.81 -15.01
N HIS A 368 -21.30 19.65 -13.98
CA HIS A 368 -22.14 20.84 -14.04
C HIS A 368 -21.38 22.08 -13.57
N PRO A 369 -21.64 23.26 -14.17
CA PRO A 369 -20.88 24.47 -13.87
C PRO A 369 -21.01 24.98 -12.42
N ASP A 370 -22.05 24.53 -11.70
CA ASP A 370 -22.31 24.90 -10.30
C ASP A 370 -21.66 23.93 -9.29
N ASP A 371 -21.08 22.81 -9.76
CA ASP A 371 -20.40 21.84 -8.90
C ASP A 371 -18.98 22.32 -8.55
N PRO A 372 -18.43 21.91 -7.38
CA PRO A 372 -17.06 22.22 -7.04
C PRO A 372 -16.09 21.62 -8.06
N THR A 373 -14.99 22.32 -8.31
CA THR A 373 -13.93 21.83 -9.20
C THR A 373 -13.35 20.53 -8.68
N ASN A 374 -13.19 19.55 -9.57
CA ASN A 374 -12.60 18.27 -9.25
C ASN A 374 -11.10 18.41 -8.96
N LEU A 375 -10.62 17.79 -7.88
CA LEU A 375 -9.20 17.74 -7.55
C LEU A 375 -8.39 17.02 -8.64
N VAL A 376 -7.10 17.35 -8.71
CA VAL A 376 -6.22 17.03 -9.83
C VAL A 376 -5.30 15.87 -9.50
N ASN A 377 -5.07 15.02 -10.49
CA ASN A 377 -3.95 14.10 -10.50
C ASN A 377 -2.88 14.62 -11.45
N PHE A 378 -1.63 14.54 -11.01
CA PHE A 378 -0.48 15.02 -11.77
C PHE A 378 0.11 13.90 -12.61
N ILE A 379 0.70 14.26 -13.73
CA ILE A 379 1.13 13.28 -14.73
C ILE A 379 2.64 13.31 -14.81
N ARG A 380 3.30 12.29 -14.25
CA ARG A 380 4.75 12.09 -14.33
C ARG A 380 5.56 13.30 -13.89
N GLY A 381 5.14 13.99 -12.83
CA GLY A 381 5.82 15.19 -12.33
C GLY A 381 5.44 16.49 -13.03
N TRP A 382 4.46 16.48 -13.93
CA TRP A 382 3.98 17.65 -14.67
C TRP A 382 2.56 18.04 -14.27
N ALA A 383 2.33 19.34 -14.29
CA ALA A 383 1.03 19.98 -14.16
C ALA A 383 0.76 20.85 -15.39
N ALA A 384 -0.45 21.37 -15.49
CA ALA A 384 -0.78 22.46 -16.38
C ALA A 384 -1.27 23.65 -15.57
N ARG A 385 -0.99 24.87 -16.03
CA ARG A 385 -1.50 26.11 -15.43
C ARG A 385 -1.97 27.10 -16.48
N TYR A 386 -2.87 27.99 -16.10
CA TYR A 386 -3.20 29.14 -16.93
C TYR A 386 -2.08 30.18 -16.87
N THR A 387 -1.87 30.85 -17.99
CA THR A 387 -0.85 31.90 -18.15
C THR A 387 -1.34 33.29 -17.73
N GLY A 388 -2.66 33.44 -17.57
CA GLY A 388 -3.34 34.74 -17.44
C GLY A 388 -3.63 35.43 -18.78
N GLU A 389 -3.17 34.86 -19.90
CA GLU A 389 -3.44 35.37 -21.25
C GLU A 389 -4.70 34.74 -21.86
N PHE A 390 -5.26 35.42 -22.87
CA PHE A 390 -6.41 34.96 -23.65
C PHE A 390 -6.07 34.93 -25.14
N ASP A 391 -6.66 33.99 -25.88
CA ASP A 391 -6.61 34.04 -27.35
C ASP A 391 -7.48 35.17 -27.92
N SER A 392 -7.43 35.34 -29.25
CA SER A 392 -8.26 36.31 -29.97
C SER A 392 -9.77 36.11 -29.80
N SER A 393 -10.19 34.93 -29.34
CA SER A 393 -11.58 34.56 -29.11
C SER A 393 -11.97 34.64 -27.63
N GLY A 394 -11.11 35.19 -26.78
CA GLY A 394 -11.34 35.35 -25.34
C GLY A 394 -11.24 34.08 -24.52
N ASN A 395 -10.65 32.99 -25.05
CA ASN A 395 -10.44 31.75 -24.29
C ASN A 395 -9.12 31.81 -23.51
N PRO A 396 -9.05 31.30 -22.27
CA PRO A 396 -7.85 31.34 -21.47
C PRO A 396 -6.76 30.41 -22.02
N MET A 397 -5.53 30.90 -22.01
CA MET A 397 -4.33 30.20 -22.48
C MET A 397 -3.66 29.44 -21.34
N ALA A 398 -3.32 28.17 -21.61
CA ALA A 398 -2.62 27.31 -20.67
C ALA A 398 -1.25 26.86 -21.19
N GLU A 399 -0.41 26.43 -20.26
CA GLU A 399 0.90 25.82 -20.49
C GLU A 399 1.13 24.64 -19.56
N ALA A 400 1.92 23.66 -20.00
CA ALA A 400 2.45 22.58 -19.16
C ALA A 400 3.75 23.03 -18.49
N ILE A 401 3.92 22.68 -17.23
CA ILE A 401 5.06 23.04 -16.39
C ILE A 401 5.35 21.92 -15.38
N SER A 402 6.62 21.73 -15.01
CA SER A 402 7.00 20.74 -14.00
C SER A 402 6.56 21.17 -12.60
N LEU A 403 6.15 20.21 -11.76
CA LEU A 403 5.86 20.46 -10.34
C LEU A 403 7.07 20.99 -9.59
N ASP A 404 8.27 20.60 -10.00
CA ASP A 404 9.52 21.03 -9.38
C ASP A 404 9.81 22.51 -9.66
N ALA A 405 9.49 23.00 -10.86
CA ALA A 405 9.54 24.43 -11.16
C ALA A 405 8.51 25.21 -10.36
N LEU A 406 7.30 24.67 -10.19
CA LEU A 406 6.26 25.26 -9.34
C LEU A 406 6.69 25.33 -7.87
N ALA A 407 7.36 24.29 -7.39
CA ALA A 407 7.92 24.21 -6.04
C ALA A 407 9.24 24.99 -5.85
N LYS A 408 9.78 25.61 -6.92
CA LYS A 408 11.07 26.33 -6.91
C LYS A 408 12.24 25.46 -6.43
N VAL A 409 12.25 24.19 -6.83
CA VAL A 409 13.38 23.29 -6.55
C VAL A 409 14.63 23.81 -7.26
N ASP A 410 15.75 23.86 -6.53
CA ASP A 410 17.03 24.30 -7.10
C ASP A 410 17.47 23.42 -8.26
N GLY A 411 17.78 24.03 -9.40
CA GLY A 411 18.20 23.33 -10.62
C GLY A 411 17.08 22.60 -11.36
N ALA A 412 15.81 22.81 -10.99
CA ALA A 412 14.67 22.25 -11.70
C ALA A 412 14.55 22.74 -13.15
N ASP A 413 13.94 21.92 -14.00
CA ASP A 413 13.56 22.31 -15.35
C ASP A 413 12.37 23.28 -15.32
N THR A 414 12.64 24.55 -15.65
CA THR A 414 11.65 25.63 -15.66
C THR A 414 11.04 25.87 -17.05
N ARG A 415 11.32 25.02 -18.04
CA ARG A 415 10.70 25.15 -19.37
C ARG A 415 9.20 24.96 -19.26
N THR A 416 8.47 25.73 -20.07
CA THR A 416 7.02 25.58 -20.22
C THR A 416 6.67 25.24 -21.66
N PHE A 417 5.54 24.56 -21.83
CA PHE A 417 5.08 24.11 -23.14
C PHE A 417 3.66 24.59 -23.40
N PRO A 418 3.40 25.32 -24.50
CA PRO A 418 2.11 25.94 -24.73
C PRO A 418 1.03 24.89 -25.03
N LEU A 419 0.01 24.82 -24.19
CA LEU A 419 -1.19 24.00 -24.39
C LEU A 419 -2.26 24.79 -25.17
N GLY A 420 -2.20 26.12 -25.18
CA GLY A 420 -3.13 26.98 -25.90
C GLY A 420 -4.50 27.08 -25.21
N ALA A 421 -5.56 27.31 -25.99
CA ALA A 421 -6.92 27.49 -25.48
C ALA A 421 -7.46 26.22 -24.85
N THR A 422 -7.95 26.30 -23.62
CA THR A 422 -8.58 25.17 -22.96
C THR A 422 -9.46 25.61 -21.79
N SER A 423 -10.41 24.76 -21.41
CA SER A 423 -11.21 24.92 -20.20
C SER A 423 -10.73 24.08 -19.02
N GLY A 424 -9.71 23.24 -19.21
CA GLY A 424 -9.18 22.36 -18.18
C GLY A 424 -8.56 21.08 -18.77
N ILE A 425 -8.20 20.15 -17.88
CA ILE A 425 -7.62 18.86 -18.26
C ILE A 425 -8.66 17.75 -18.18
N ASN A 426 -8.54 16.73 -19.05
CA ASN A 426 -9.27 15.48 -18.89
C ASN A 426 -8.48 14.55 -17.97
N THR A 427 -8.82 14.51 -16.68
CA THR A 427 -8.05 13.74 -15.69
C THR A 427 -8.04 12.24 -16.00
N ALA A 428 -9.16 11.65 -16.42
CA ALA A 428 -9.25 10.22 -16.71
C ALA A 428 -8.39 9.83 -17.92
N ALA A 429 -8.49 10.60 -19.02
CA ALA A 429 -7.67 10.40 -20.20
C ALA A 429 -6.18 10.67 -19.90
N SER A 430 -5.88 11.64 -19.04
CA SER A 430 -4.51 11.96 -18.68
C SER A 430 -3.84 10.85 -17.86
N LEU A 431 -4.56 10.29 -16.88
CA LEU A 431 -4.07 9.17 -16.06
C LEU A 431 -3.84 7.91 -16.91
N SER A 432 -4.81 7.56 -17.77
CA SER A 432 -4.73 6.37 -18.62
C SER A 432 -3.68 6.49 -19.72
N SER A 433 -3.43 7.68 -20.26
CA SER A 433 -2.40 7.90 -21.30
C SER A 433 -1.00 8.20 -20.75
N GLY A 434 -0.88 8.57 -19.47
CA GLY A 434 0.36 9.08 -18.90
C GLY A 434 0.84 10.39 -19.54
N SER A 435 -0.08 11.12 -20.18
CA SER A 435 0.14 12.41 -20.86
C SER A 435 -0.88 13.44 -20.37
N ILE A 436 -0.60 14.74 -20.42
CA ILE A 436 -1.62 15.75 -20.08
C ILE A 436 -2.54 15.94 -21.29
N VAL A 437 -3.81 15.59 -21.13
CA VAL A 437 -4.84 15.73 -22.17
C VAL A 437 -5.74 16.91 -21.80
N THR A 438 -5.89 17.88 -22.70
CA THR A 438 -6.71 19.07 -22.47
C THR A 438 -8.04 19.00 -23.21
N TYR A 439 -9.07 19.62 -22.62
CA TYR A 439 -10.34 19.84 -23.31
C TYR A 439 -10.23 21.03 -24.27
N SER A 440 -11.06 21.02 -25.31
CA SER A 440 -11.35 22.23 -26.08
C SER A 440 -12.07 23.27 -25.21
N PRO A 441 -11.98 24.57 -25.51
CA PRO A 441 -12.72 25.60 -24.78
C PRO A 441 -14.23 25.34 -24.73
N ILE A 442 -14.77 25.23 -23.52
CA ILE A 442 -16.21 25.09 -23.23
C ILE A 442 -16.80 26.49 -23.19
N ARG A 443 -17.64 26.83 -24.18
CA ARG A 443 -18.27 28.16 -24.28
C ARG A 443 -19.34 28.36 -23.22
N LEU A 444 -19.42 29.56 -22.67
CA LEU A 444 -20.42 29.96 -21.67
C LEU A 444 -21.52 30.88 -22.23
N ASP A 445 -21.44 31.23 -23.51
CA ASP A 445 -22.25 32.29 -24.15
C ASP A 445 -23.77 32.05 -24.07
N ASN A 446 -24.20 30.80 -23.92
CA ASN A 446 -25.61 30.38 -23.85
C ASN A 446 -26.07 29.95 -22.44
N GLY A 447 -25.22 30.13 -21.42
CA GLY A 447 -25.49 29.78 -20.02
C GLY A 447 -25.24 28.30 -19.66
N PRO A 448 -25.53 27.89 -18.41
CA PRO A 448 -25.20 26.56 -17.85
C PRO A 448 -25.76 25.35 -18.61
N ARG A 449 -26.79 25.53 -19.43
CA ARG A 449 -27.44 24.44 -20.18
C ARG A 449 -26.60 23.89 -21.33
N ASP A 450 -25.59 24.64 -21.78
CA ASP A 450 -24.70 24.26 -22.88
C ASP A 450 -23.37 23.66 -22.38
N PHE A 451 -23.27 23.36 -21.07
CA PHE A 451 -22.13 22.63 -20.54
C PHE A 451 -22.17 21.18 -21.04
N PRO A 452 -21.19 20.75 -21.87
CA PRO A 452 -21.25 19.42 -22.47
C PRO A 452 -20.97 18.35 -21.42
N SER A 453 -21.79 17.30 -21.40
CA SER A 453 -21.57 16.12 -20.54
C SER A 453 -20.26 15.40 -20.87
N GLU A 454 -19.82 15.48 -22.14
CA GLU A 454 -18.53 14.95 -22.59
C GLU A 454 -17.81 16.02 -23.41
N PRO A 455 -17.01 16.90 -22.76
CA PRO A 455 -16.27 17.91 -23.48
C PRO A 455 -15.24 17.27 -24.41
N ARG A 456 -15.11 17.82 -25.62
CA ARG A 456 -14.16 17.31 -26.61
C ARG A 456 -12.72 17.54 -26.14
N THR A 457 -11.85 16.54 -26.30
CA THR A 457 -10.41 16.67 -26.08
C THR A 457 -9.71 17.27 -27.31
N GLU A 458 -8.65 18.05 -27.10
CA GLU A 458 -8.03 18.84 -28.18
C GLU A 458 -6.52 18.60 -28.34
N LYS A 459 -5.77 18.63 -27.23
CA LYS A 459 -4.30 18.49 -27.27
C LYS A 459 -3.80 17.51 -26.23
N VAL A 460 -2.61 16.99 -26.52
CA VAL A 460 -1.87 16.07 -25.67
C VAL A 460 -0.45 16.59 -25.51
N PHE A 461 -0.02 16.75 -24.27
CA PHE A 461 1.39 16.96 -23.92
C PHE A 461 1.97 15.66 -23.37
N ASP A 462 2.99 15.13 -24.03
CA ASP A 462 3.71 13.92 -23.60
C ASP A 462 4.97 14.32 -22.79
N PRO A 463 5.01 14.06 -21.47
CA PRO A 463 6.16 14.40 -20.62
C PRO A 463 7.46 13.65 -20.96
N SER A 464 7.40 12.52 -21.66
CA SER A 464 8.63 11.79 -22.06
C SER A 464 9.34 12.40 -23.25
N THR A 465 8.61 13.07 -24.14
CA THR A 465 9.16 13.68 -25.36
C THR A 465 9.15 15.21 -25.31
N PHE A 466 8.48 15.79 -24.31
CA PHE A 466 8.25 17.23 -24.18
C PHE A 466 7.56 17.84 -25.42
N THR A 467 6.65 17.07 -26.03
CA THR A 467 5.94 17.49 -27.25
C THR A 467 4.47 17.73 -26.97
N VAL A 468 3.96 18.86 -27.46
CA VAL A 468 2.52 19.13 -27.52
C VAL A 468 2.03 18.80 -28.93
N THR A 469 1.06 17.90 -29.04
CA THR A 469 0.48 17.46 -30.31
C THR A 469 -1.04 17.67 -30.26
N SER A 470 -1.65 18.06 -31.38
CA SER A 470 -3.11 18.00 -31.51
C SER A 470 -3.55 16.54 -31.45
N ILE A 471 -4.65 16.25 -30.75
CA ILE A 471 -5.14 14.87 -30.61
C ILE A 471 -5.37 14.22 -31.98
N ALA A 472 -5.88 14.97 -32.96
CA ALA A 472 -6.12 14.53 -34.33
C ALA A 472 -4.85 14.14 -35.11
N GLN A 473 -3.67 14.39 -34.56
CA GLN A 473 -2.37 14.07 -35.16
C GLN A 473 -1.54 13.12 -34.27
N TYR A 474 -2.12 12.63 -33.18
CA TYR A 474 -1.44 11.77 -32.23
C TYR A 474 -1.85 10.29 -32.44
N PRO A 475 -1.01 9.47 -33.10
CA PRO A 475 -1.34 8.08 -33.43
C PRO A 475 -1.29 7.12 -32.24
N GLY A 476 -0.83 7.58 -31.06
CA GLY A 476 -0.78 6.77 -29.86
C GLY A 476 -2.09 6.78 -29.07
N PHE A 477 -2.13 6.01 -27.98
CA PHE A 477 -3.25 6.03 -27.05
C PHE A 477 -3.29 7.34 -26.24
N THR A 478 -4.41 8.05 -26.30
CA THR A 478 -4.64 9.33 -25.60
C THR A 478 -5.61 9.21 -24.44
N GLY A 479 -5.82 8.00 -23.92
CA GLY A 479 -6.72 7.79 -22.81
C GLY A 479 -8.20 7.80 -23.21
N SER A 480 -8.49 7.57 -24.49
CA SER A 480 -9.85 7.39 -24.98
C SER A 480 -10.51 6.23 -24.21
N PRO A 481 -11.78 6.38 -23.76
CA PRO A 481 -12.51 5.30 -23.13
C PRO A 481 -12.52 4.05 -24.01
N VAL A 482 -12.49 2.89 -23.37
CA VAL A 482 -12.68 1.62 -24.05
C VAL A 482 -14.15 1.51 -24.47
N GLU A 483 -14.41 1.02 -25.67
CA GLU A 483 -15.79 0.73 -26.12
C GLU A 483 -15.99 -0.77 -26.28
N LEU A 484 -17.17 -1.25 -25.88
CA LEU A 484 -17.66 -2.58 -26.19
C LEU A 484 -18.59 -2.47 -27.40
N VAL A 485 -18.28 -3.17 -28.48
CA VAL A 485 -19.02 -3.07 -29.75
C VAL A 485 -19.46 -4.44 -30.24
N ASP A 486 -20.59 -4.49 -30.94
CA ASP A 486 -21.05 -5.71 -31.59
C ASP A 486 -20.18 -6.03 -32.82
N ILE A 487 -19.82 -7.31 -32.95
CA ILE A 487 -19.11 -7.86 -34.12
C ILE A 487 -19.76 -9.17 -34.58
N PRO A 488 -19.70 -9.52 -35.88
CA PRO A 488 -20.09 -10.85 -36.33
C PRO A 488 -19.12 -11.91 -35.79
N ALA A 489 -19.64 -13.02 -35.28
CA ALA A 489 -18.87 -14.21 -34.92
C ALA A 489 -18.58 -15.08 -36.17
N ASP A 490 -17.57 -15.94 -36.07
CA ASP A 490 -17.16 -16.84 -37.16
C ASP A 490 -18.27 -17.84 -37.59
N ASP A 491 -19.17 -18.17 -36.67
CA ASP A 491 -20.32 -19.06 -36.91
C ASP A 491 -21.58 -18.31 -37.40
N GLY A 492 -21.48 -16.99 -37.65
CA GLY A 492 -22.58 -16.13 -38.07
C GLY A 492 -23.48 -15.64 -36.94
N SER A 493 -23.19 -16.00 -35.68
CA SER A 493 -23.85 -15.42 -34.50
C SER A 493 -23.32 -14.02 -34.18
N LEU A 494 -23.94 -13.33 -33.22
CA LEU A 494 -23.49 -12.02 -32.75
C LEU A 494 -22.50 -12.20 -31.61
N SER A 495 -21.34 -11.52 -31.69
CA SER A 495 -20.32 -11.46 -30.64
C SER A 495 -20.04 -10.00 -30.28
N ALA A 496 -19.22 -9.78 -29.26
CA ALA A 496 -18.81 -8.46 -28.81
C ALA A 496 -17.29 -8.34 -28.88
N ALA A 497 -16.78 -7.13 -29.04
CA ALA A 497 -15.35 -6.85 -29.02
C ALA A 497 -15.04 -5.63 -28.17
N ILE A 498 -13.87 -5.67 -27.55
CA ILE A 498 -13.26 -4.53 -26.89
C ILE A 498 -12.52 -3.73 -27.96
N THR A 499 -12.76 -2.43 -28.03
CA THR A 499 -12.02 -1.54 -28.93
C THR A 499 -11.21 -0.50 -28.16
N VAL A 500 -9.94 -0.36 -28.53
CA VAL A 500 -9.02 0.64 -27.99
C VAL A 500 -8.58 1.53 -29.13
N ARG A 501 -8.89 2.83 -29.03
CA ARG A 501 -8.66 3.79 -30.12
C ARG A 501 -7.44 4.68 -29.88
N PRO A 502 -6.66 4.98 -30.92
CA PRO A 502 -5.65 6.01 -30.89
C PRO A 502 -6.29 7.41 -30.92
N GLY A 503 -5.51 8.44 -30.56
CA GLY A 503 -5.99 9.82 -30.49
C GLY A 503 -6.38 10.42 -31.85
N ASP A 504 -5.65 10.07 -32.90
CA ASP A 504 -5.90 10.55 -34.26
C ASP A 504 -7.10 9.89 -34.96
N GLY A 505 -7.75 8.93 -34.30
CA GLY A 505 -8.88 8.19 -34.85
C GLY A 505 -8.51 7.19 -35.94
N SER A 506 -7.22 6.91 -36.13
CA SER A 506 -6.78 5.80 -37.00
C SER A 506 -7.27 4.44 -36.48
N THR A 507 -7.11 3.39 -37.29
CA THR A 507 -7.56 2.04 -36.92
C THR A 507 -6.85 1.59 -35.65
N GLY A 508 -7.61 1.48 -34.56
CA GLY A 508 -7.12 0.99 -33.28
C GLY A 508 -7.09 -0.53 -33.18
N THR A 509 -7.10 -1.03 -31.95
CA THR A 509 -7.11 -2.45 -31.65
C THR A 509 -8.54 -2.93 -31.43
N THR A 510 -8.91 -4.04 -32.05
CA THR A 510 -10.17 -4.75 -31.79
C THR A 510 -9.87 -6.12 -31.21
N ILE A 511 -10.41 -6.42 -30.02
CA ILE A 511 -10.18 -7.67 -29.30
C ILE A 511 -11.53 -8.39 -29.18
N PRO A 512 -11.75 -9.49 -29.92
CA PRO A 512 -13.01 -10.23 -29.84
C PRO A 512 -13.16 -10.89 -28.46
N ILE A 513 -14.37 -10.83 -27.92
CA ILE A 513 -14.76 -11.50 -26.69
C ILE A 513 -15.35 -12.86 -27.08
N THR A 514 -14.67 -13.94 -26.70
CA THR A 514 -15.12 -15.30 -26.99
C THR A 514 -16.53 -15.53 -26.45
N PRO A 515 -17.49 -16.01 -27.27
CA PRO A 515 -18.83 -16.33 -26.79
C PRO A 515 -18.81 -17.31 -25.60
N GLY A 516 -19.65 -17.06 -24.59
CA GLY A 516 -19.72 -17.88 -23.37
C GLY A 516 -18.55 -17.72 -22.40
N SER A 517 -17.63 -16.78 -22.67
CA SER A 517 -16.49 -16.49 -21.79
C SER A 517 -16.78 -15.40 -20.75
N THR A 518 -18.01 -14.89 -20.71
CA THR A 518 -18.50 -13.85 -19.81
C THR A 518 -19.97 -14.14 -19.50
N ASP A 519 -20.43 -13.71 -18.33
CA ASP A 519 -21.79 -13.95 -17.85
C ASP A 519 -22.86 -13.14 -18.61
N LEU A 520 -22.45 -12.11 -19.36
CA LEU A 520 -23.34 -11.26 -20.12
C LEU A 520 -23.39 -11.65 -21.60
N PRO A 521 -24.57 -11.64 -22.24
CA PRO A 521 -24.68 -11.84 -23.67
C PRO A 521 -24.04 -10.67 -24.43
N PRO A 522 -23.48 -10.92 -25.63
CA PRO A 522 -22.81 -9.91 -26.44
C PRO A 522 -23.59 -8.60 -26.66
N THR A 523 -24.90 -8.70 -26.90
CA THR A 523 -25.77 -7.55 -27.10
C THR A 523 -25.85 -6.62 -25.88
N LEU A 524 -25.84 -7.17 -24.66
CA LEU A 524 -25.86 -6.37 -23.44
C LEU A 524 -24.50 -5.72 -23.18
N LEU A 525 -23.41 -6.41 -23.54
CA LEU A 525 -22.08 -5.83 -23.48
C LEU A 525 -21.95 -4.63 -24.43
N ALA A 526 -22.37 -4.76 -25.68
CA ALA A 526 -22.25 -3.71 -26.67
C ALA A 526 -23.24 -2.54 -26.49
N SER A 527 -24.37 -2.77 -25.81
CA SER A 527 -25.34 -1.71 -25.47
C SER A 527 -25.11 -1.07 -24.10
N SER A 528 -23.99 -1.38 -23.45
CA SER A 528 -23.61 -0.80 -22.16
C SER A 528 -23.43 0.71 -22.27
N THR A 529 -23.87 1.44 -21.25
CA THR A 529 -23.60 2.89 -21.15
C THR A 529 -22.09 3.13 -21.01
N PRO A 530 -21.59 4.35 -21.26
CA PRO A 530 -20.17 4.67 -21.02
C PRO A 530 -19.72 4.35 -19.59
N GLY A 531 -20.57 4.65 -18.59
CA GLY A 531 -20.31 4.30 -17.20
C GLY A 531 -20.23 2.79 -16.95
N GLY A 532 -21.22 2.02 -17.44
CA GLY A 532 -21.20 0.55 -17.32
C GLY A 532 -20.04 -0.09 -18.09
N THR A 533 -19.62 0.52 -19.19
CA THR A 533 -18.42 0.09 -19.93
C THR A 533 -17.16 0.38 -19.12
N ALA A 534 -17.03 1.55 -18.50
CA ALA A 534 -15.87 1.91 -17.69
C ALA A 534 -15.71 1.04 -16.43
N GLU A 535 -16.80 0.53 -15.87
CA GLU A 535 -16.76 -0.45 -14.77
C GLU A 535 -16.23 -1.82 -15.21
N ARG A 536 -16.44 -2.17 -16.49
CA ARG A 536 -16.10 -3.49 -17.04
C ARG A 536 -14.81 -3.50 -17.84
N ALA A 537 -14.42 -2.39 -18.46
CA ALA A 537 -13.32 -2.33 -19.38
C ALA A 537 -12.58 -1.00 -19.27
N GLN A 538 -11.25 -1.08 -19.15
CA GLN A 538 -10.38 0.08 -19.07
C GLN A 538 -9.08 -0.16 -19.83
N ALA A 539 -8.43 0.90 -20.28
CA ALA A 539 -7.14 0.82 -20.96
C ALA A 539 -6.14 1.80 -20.35
N MET A 540 -4.86 1.43 -20.39
CA MET A 540 -3.77 2.25 -19.87
C MET A 540 -2.52 2.09 -20.74
N ARG A 541 -1.83 3.20 -20.99
CA ARG A 541 -0.51 3.24 -21.60
C ARG A 541 0.56 2.93 -20.54
N THR A 542 1.45 2.01 -20.87
CA THR A 542 2.64 1.70 -20.09
C THR A 542 3.87 1.72 -21.00
N PRO A 543 5.09 1.83 -20.45
CA PRO A 543 6.30 1.55 -21.20
C PRO A 543 6.21 0.20 -21.94
N GLY A 544 6.47 0.18 -23.25
CA GLY A 544 6.44 -1.05 -24.06
C GLY A 544 5.05 -1.50 -24.57
N ALA A 545 3.94 -1.18 -23.90
CA ALA A 545 2.60 -1.61 -24.33
C ALA A 545 1.46 -0.72 -23.80
N VAL A 546 0.35 -0.70 -24.52
CA VAL A 546 -0.96 -0.33 -23.94
C VAL A 546 -1.61 -1.61 -23.44
N ILE A 547 -2.17 -1.60 -22.23
CA ILE A 547 -2.93 -2.74 -21.71
C ILE A 547 -4.42 -2.42 -21.67
N ALA A 548 -5.24 -3.34 -22.17
CA ALA A 548 -6.69 -3.34 -22.01
C ALA A 548 -7.07 -4.38 -20.96
N ILE A 549 -7.94 -4.02 -20.03
CA ILE A 549 -8.38 -4.86 -18.93
C ILE A 549 -9.88 -5.00 -19.06
N PHE A 550 -10.37 -6.23 -18.97
CA PHE A 550 -11.78 -6.58 -19.05
C PHE A 550 -12.17 -7.43 -17.85
N ASN A 551 -13.14 -6.97 -17.06
CA ASN A 551 -13.81 -7.79 -16.06
C ASN A 551 -14.80 -8.70 -16.78
N ALA A 552 -14.51 -10.00 -16.83
CA ALA A 552 -15.34 -10.99 -17.51
C ALA A 552 -16.56 -11.41 -16.68
N THR A 553 -16.54 -11.14 -15.37
CA THR A 553 -17.60 -11.52 -14.43
C THR A 553 -18.64 -10.41 -14.28
N ASP A 554 -19.89 -10.75 -14.00
CA ASP A 554 -20.93 -9.79 -13.59
C ASP A 554 -20.77 -9.41 -12.11
N ASP A 555 -21.63 -8.53 -11.59
CA ASP A 555 -21.65 -8.06 -10.20
C ASP A 555 -21.92 -9.20 -9.18
N VAL A 556 -20.90 -10.03 -8.92
CA VAL A 556 -20.91 -11.20 -8.03
C VAL A 556 -21.24 -10.84 -6.58
N GLU A 557 -21.19 -9.55 -6.21
CA GLU A 557 -21.46 -9.09 -4.86
C GLU A 557 -22.93 -9.32 -4.46
N SER A 558 -23.85 -9.26 -5.43
CA SER A 558 -25.28 -9.50 -5.21
C SER A 558 -25.64 -10.99 -5.01
N ASP A 559 -25.02 -11.90 -5.77
CA ASP A 559 -25.31 -13.35 -5.69
C ASP A 559 -24.54 -14.07 -4.57
N CYS A 560 -23.35 -13.56 -4.20
CA CYS A 560 -22.56 -14.16 -3.11
C CYS A 560 -23.11 -13.86 -1.71
N THR A 561 -23.93 -12.83 -1.53
CA THR A 561 -24.57 -12.52 -0.24
C THR A 561 -25.70 -13.50 0.14
N HIS A 562 -26.18 -14.32 -0.80
CA HIS A 562 -27.29 -15.28 -0.58
C HIS A 562 -26.85 -16.75 -0.39
N GLY A 563 -25.55 -17.06 -0.48
CA GLY A 563 -25.00 -18.41 -0.27
C GLY A 563 -24.50 -18.63 1.16
N LYS A 564 -24.72 -19.84 1.71
CA LYS A 564 -24.22 -20.30 3.03
C LYS A 564 -22.69 -20.39 3.14
N TYR A 565 -21.97 -19.29 2.90
CA TYR A 565 -20.53 -19.23 3.11
C TYR A 565 -20.18 -18.04 4.00
N ASP A 566 -19.14 -18.27 4.80
CA ASP A 566 -18.62 -17.38 5.82
C ASP A 566 -18.43 -15.95 5.28
N GLN A 567 -18.82 -14.94 6.06
CA GLN A 567 -18.78 -13.50 5.71
C GLN A 567 -17.36 -12.97 5.42
N SER A 568 -16.36 -13.85 5.47
CA SER A 568 -14.92 -13.61 5.29
C SER A 568 -14.42 -13.86 3.86
N LYS A 569 -15.20 -14.47 2.96
CA LYS A 569 -14.79 -14.76 1.58
C LYS A 569 -15.45 -13.79 0.59
N ARG A 570 -14.70 -12.78 0.14
CA ARG A 570 -15.07 -11.98 -1.04
C ARG A 570 -14.98 -12.85 -2.29
N CYS A 571 -15.98 -12.78 -3.17
CA CYS A 571 -15.97 -13.56 -4.40
C CYS A 571 -14.97 -12.97 -5.40
N PRO A 572 -14.10 -13.79 -6.01
CA PRO A 572 -13.13 -13.30 -6.98
C PRO A 572 -13.82 -12.99 -8.31
N ASN A 573 -13.45 -11.87 -8.91
CA ASN A 573 -13.75 -11.56 -10.30
C ASN A 573 -12.68 -12.17 -11.21
N THR A 574 -13.04 -12.44 -12.46
CA THR A 574 -12.11 -12.88 -13.49
C THR A 574 -11.77 -11.72 -14.40
N TYR A 575 -10.53 -11.23 -14.30
CA TYR A 575 -10.00 -10.17 -15.15
C TYR A 575 -9.20 -10.77 -16.30
N ARG A 576 -9.45 -10.30 -17.52
CA ARG A 576 -8.63 -10.57 -18.70
C ARG A 576 -7.87 -9.32 -19.09
N ILE A 577 -6.57 -9.46 -19.21
CA ILE A 577 -5.63 -8.40 -19.53
C ILE A 577 -5.05 -8.70 -20.90
N TYR A 578 -5.04 -7.72 -21.77
CA TYR A 578 -4.54 -7.83 -23.13
C TYR A 578 -3.42 -6.82 -23.33
N GLY A 579 -2.26 -7.28 -23.80
CA GLY A 579 -1.17 -6.41 -24.20
C GLY A 579 -1.28 -6.00 -25.65
N ILE A 580 -1.28 -4.70 -25.89
CA ILE A 580 -1.33 -4.07 -27.21
C ILE A 580 0.03 -3.40 -27.42
N THR A 581 0.88 -4.07 -28.18
CA THR A 581 2.15 -3.48 -28.63
C THR A 581 1.91 -2.56 -29.84
N GLY A 582 2.92 -1.81 -30.23
CA GLY A 582 2.86 -0.93 -31.38
C GLY A 582 4.26 -0.50 -31.81
N GLU A 583 4.34 0.43 -32.75
CA GLU A 583 5.64 0.97 -33.13
C GLU A 583 6.24 1.77 -31.96
N HIS A 584 7.54 1.59 -31.73
CA HIS A 584 8.32 2.40 -30.81
C HIS A 584 9.04 3.49 -31.61
N LYS A 585 9.04 4.73 -31.11
CA LYS A 585 9.79 5.84 -31.72
C LYS A 585 11.13 6.06 -31.04
#